data_AF-A0A061SHV6-F1
#
_entry.id   AF-A0A061SHV6-F1
#
_cell.length_a   1.000
_cell.length_b   1.000
_cell.length_c   1.000
_cell.angle_alpha   90.00
_cell.angle_beta   90.00
_cell.angle_gamma   90.00
#
_symmetry.space_group_name_H-M   'P 1'
#
loop_
_entity.id
_entity.type
_entity.pdbx_description
1 polymer ?
#
loop_
_entity_poly.entity_id
_entity_poly.type
_entity_poly.pdbx_seq_one_letter_code
_entity_poly.pdbx_strand_id
1 'polypeptide(L)'
;MSGQPSVSGQTPAQSSVAGATEPYFPESFKKLQGIEQKIVEAVELSGQTMEELSRMGKADREKLTQLCKQFLENVRDVKRSIRDAVLDSPAELVNRSSDYASKFAAETAASKVSVALMHVEAMEAALSQAKAAGAADAAEP
;
A
#
# COMPACT_ATOMS: atom_id res chain seq x y z
N MET A 1 56.93 -8.55 13.36
CA MET A 1 55.99 -8.49 12.22
C MET A 1 54.60 -8.43 12.82
N SER A 2 54.09 -7.20 12.99
CA SER A 2 52.84 -6.92 13.69
C SER A 2 51.80 -6.52 12.65
N GLY A 3 50.75 -7.33 12.49
CA GLY A 3 49.61 -7.02 11.62
C GLY A 3 48.43 -6.52 12.44
N GLN A 4 48.07 -5.25 12.26
CA GLN A 4 46.75 -4.73 12.62
C GLN A 4 45.78 -5.00 11.47
N PRO A 5 44.50 -5.30 11.74
CA PRO A 5 43.43 -5.02 10.79
C PRO A 5 42.78 -3.68 11.12
N SER A 6 42.84 -2.77 10.15
CA SER A 6 42.07 -1.53 10.11
C SER A 6 40.59 -1.84 9.85
N VAL A 7 39.70 -1.39 10.73
CA VAL A 7 38.27 -1.24 10.43
C VAL A 7 37.91 0.21 10.72
N SER A 8 37.77 0.99 9.65
CA SER A 8 37.31 2.38 9.68
C SER A 8 35.92 2.45 10.31
N GLY A 9 35.81 3.25 11.36
CA GLY A 9 34.53 3.73 11.87
C GLY A 9 33.88 4.68 10.87
N GLN A 10 32.62 4.42 10.53
CA GLN A 10 31.69 5.42 10.04
C GLN A 10 30.44 5.38 10.92
N THR A 11 30.25 6.46 11.68
CA THR A 11 29.00 6.86 12.35
C THR A 11 28.50 8.12 11.62
N PRO A 12 27.29 8.62 11.91
CA PRO A 12 25.96 8.16 11.53
C PRO A 12 25.35 9.03 10.41
N ALA A 13 24.51 8.48 9.52
CA ALA A 13 23.66 9.33 8.67
C ALA A 13 22.46 9.83 9.49
N GLN A 14 22.56 11.10 9.85
CA GLN A 14 21.61 11.87 10.65
C GLN A 14 20.22 11.92 10.00
N SER A 15 19.21 11.70 10.84
CA SER A 15 17.82 12.08 10.56
C SER A 15 17.73 13.60 10.51
N SER A 16 17.57 14.16 9.31
CA SER A 16 17.32 15.58 9.10
C SER A 16 15.82 15.80 8.89
N VAL A 17 15.13 16.18 9.96
CA VAL A 17 13.78 16.74 9.93
C VAL A 17 13.90 18.22 9.62
N ALA A 18 13.74 18.61 8.35
CA ALA A 18 13.42 19.99 7.97
C ALA A 18 13.07 20.06 6.47
N GLY A 19 11.88 20.54 6.14
CA GLY A 19 11.52 20.94 4.79
C GLY A 19 10.05 20.69 4.51
N ALA A 20 9.28 21.76 4.36
CA ALA A 20 7.86 21.73 4.00
C ALA A 20 7.62 20.71 2.88
N THR A 21 6.76 19.73 3.14
CA THR A 21 6.30 18.80 2.11
C THR A 21 5.47 19.58 1.11
N GLU A 22 6.11 20.08 0.06
CA GLU A 22 5.46 20.16 -1.25
C GLU A 22 4.66 18.86 -1.43
N PRO A 23 3.43 18.90 -1.95
CA PRO A 23 2.69 17.67 -2.20
C PRO A 23 3.52 16.83 -3.15
N TYR A 24 4.20 15.83 -2.59
CA TYR A 24 4.94 14.82 -3.33
C TYR A 24 3.87 14.00 -4.03
N PHE A 25 3.46 14.46 -5.21
CA PHE A 25 2.66 13.65 -6.11
C PHE A 25 3.59 12.53 -6.57
N PRO A 26 3.37 11.29 -6.12
CA PRO A 26 4.27 10.20 -6.46
C PRO A 26 4.28 10.05 -7.99
N GLU A 27 5.37 9.57 -8.59
CA GLU A 27 5.43 9.36 -10.05
C GLU A 27 4.28 8.48 -10.57
N SER A 28 3.74 7.60 -9.72
CA SER A 28 2.54 6.81 -10.01
C SER A 28 1.31 7.68 -10.28
N PHE A 29 1.16 8.82 -9.60
CA PHE A 29 0.06 9.76 -9.83
C PHE A 29 0.20 10.47 -11.18
N LYS A 30 1.41 10.89 -11.56
CA LYS A 30 1.67 11.47 -12.89
C LYS A 30 1.42 10.46 -14.00
N LYS A 31 1.81 9.20 -13.81
CA LYS A 31 1.50 8.10 -14.74
C LYS A 31 -0.01 7.88 -14.86
N LEU A 32 -0.74 7.89 -13.73
CA LEU A 32 -2.19 7.75 -13.72
C LEU A 32 -2.89 8.91 -14.44
N GLN A 33 -2.47 10.16 -14.19
CA GLN A 33 -2.96 11.34 -14.90
C GLN A 33 -2.71 11.24 -16.41
N GLY A 34 -1.56 10.71 -16.83
CA GLY A 34 -1.28 10.44 -18.24
C GLY A 34 -2.19 9.38 -18.84
N ILE A 35 -2.59 8.36 -18.08
CA ILE A 35 -3.58 7.37 -18.49
C ILE A 35 -4.97 8.01 -18.62
N GLU A 36 -5.38 8.83 -17.65
CA GLU A 36 -6.64 9.57 -17.68
C GLU A 36 -6.74 10.45 -18.93
N GLN A 37 -5.69 11.19 -19.27
CA GLN A 37 -5.67 12.02 -20.47
C GLN A 37 -5.89 11.21 -21.74
N LYS A 38 -5.25 10.04 -21.88
CA LYS A 38 -5.46 9.14 -23.02
C LYS A 38 -6.89 8.58 -23.06
N ILE A 39 -7.50 8.32 -21.91
CA ILE A 39 -8.91 7.89 -21.84
C ILE A 39 -9.83 9.00 -22.34
N VAL A 40 -9.59 10.25 -21.96
CA VAL A 40 -10.35 11.41 -22.46
C VAL A 40 -10.23 11.52 -23.99
N GLU A 41 -9.02 11.40 -24.54
CA GLU A 41 -8.79 11.39 -25.99
C GLU A 41 -9.55 10.25 -26.70
N ALA A 42 -9.60 9.04 -26.11
CA ALA A 42 -10.37 7.94 -26.65
C ALA A 42 -11.87 8.27 -26.75
N VAL A 43 -12.41 8.93 -25.72
CA VAL A 43 -13.82 9.34 -25.68
C VAL A 43 -14.10 10.42 -26.73
N GLU A 44 -13.20 11.41 -26.87
CA GLU A 44 -13.31 12.44 -27.91
C GLU A 44 -13.28 11.84 -29.33
N LEU A 45 -12.35 10.91 -29.60
CA LEU A 45 -12.28 10.18 -30.88
C LEU A 45 -13.57 9.39 -31.16
N SER A 46 -14.18 8.79 -30.13
CA SER A 46 -15.45 8.09 -30.27
C SER A 46 -16.60 9.04 -30.64
N GLY A 47 -16.63 10.23 -30.03
CA GLY A 47 -17.58 11.29 -30.36
C GLY A 47 -17.44 11.76 -31.80
N GLN A 48 -16.21 12.04 -32.25
CA GLN A 48 -15.93 12.45 -33.63
C GLN A 48 -16.32 11.37 -34.65
N THR A 49 -16.05 10.10 -34.32
CA THR A 49 -16.44 8.96 -35.16
C THR A 49 -17.96 8.87 -35.29
N MET A 50 -18.68 9.05 -34.18
CA MET A 50 -20.14 9.02 -34.17
C MET A 50 -20.76 10.22 -34.88
N GLU A 51 -20.18 11.41 -34.75
CA GLU A 51 -20.58 12.60 -35.49
C GLU A 51 -20.44 12.39 -37.01
N GLU A 52 -19.31 11.85 -37.47
CA GLU A 52 -19.09 11.59 -38.89
C GLU A 52 -20.03 10.50 -39.43
N LEU A 53 -20.33 9.46 -38.63
CA LEU A 53 -21.34 8.45 -38.96
C LEU A 53 -22.77 9.01 -39.04
N SER A 54 -23.09 10.00 -38.21
CA SER A 54 -24.43 10.62 -38.16
C SER A 54 -24.74 11.46 -39.40
N ARG A 55 -23.74 11.78 -40.23
CA ARG A 55 -23.91 12.52 -41.48
C ARG A 55 -24.63 11.65 -42.51
N MET A 56 -25.96 11.71 -42.50
CA MET A 56 -26.85 11.00 -43.43
C MET A 56 -26.36 11.13 -44.88
N GLY A 57 -25.81 10.03 -45.42
CA GLY A 57 -25.47 9.89 -46.84
C GLY A 57 -24.22 10.62 -47.34
N LYS A 58 -23.47 11.34 -46.48
CA LYS A 58 -22.25 12.08 -46.86
C LYS A 58 -21.04 11.79 -45.97
N ALA A 59 -21.10 10.75 -45.13
CA ALA A 59 -19.96 10.35 -44.32
C ALA A 59 -18.73 10.12 -45.23
N ASP A 60 -17.68 10.88 -44.98
CA ASP A 60 -16.42 10.69 -45.66
C ASP A 60 -15.81 9.36 -45.19
N ARG A 61 -15.84 8.36 -46.06
CA ARG A 61 -15.35 7.00 -45.74
C ARG A 61 -13.87 6.99 -45.38
N GLU A 62 -13.07 7.86 -45.98
CA GLU A 62 -11.63 7.92 -45.71
C GLU A 62 -11.39 8.51 -44.33
N LYS A 63 -12.06 9.63 -44.02
CA LYS A 63 -12.04 10.25 -42.70
C LYS A 63 -12.57 9.33 -41.61
N LEU A 64 -13.67 8.63 -41.86
CA LEU A 64 -14.25 7.68 -40.91
C LEU A 64 -13.30 6.51 -40.65
N THR A 65 -12.67 5.97 -41.69
CA THR A 65 -11.69 4.89 -41.55
C THR A 65 -10.48 5.34 -40.73
N GLN A 66 -10.01 6.57 -40.94
CA GLN A 66 -8.93 7.16 -40.16
C GLN A 66 -9.31 7.34 -38.68
N LEU A 67 -10.50 7.90 -38.40
CA LEU A 67 -11.01 8.08 -37.04
C LEU A 67 -11.16 6.75 -36.29
N CYS A 68 -11.75 5.74 -36.94
CA CYS A 68 -11.85 4.39 -36.38
C CYS A 68 -10.47 3.79 -36.07
N LYS A 69 -9.48 3.97 -36.96
CA LYS A 69 -8.12 3.47 -36.75
C LYS A 69 -7.46 4.16 -35.55
N GLN A 70 -7.55 5.49 -35.48
CA GLN A 70 -7.02 6.29 -34.38
C GLN A 70 -7.66 5.91 -33.05
N PHE A 71 -8.98 5.73 -33.02
CA PHE A 71 -9.70 5.25 -31.84
C PHE A 71 -9.19 3.89 -31.36
N LEU A 72 -9.06 2.92 -32.26
CA LEU A 72 -8.61 1.57 -31.91
C LEU A 72 -7.13 1.54 -31.46
N GLU A 73 -6.28 2.38 -32.05
CA GLU A 73 -4.88 2.53 -31.63
C GLU A 73 -4.80 3.16 -30.24
N ASN A 74 -5.55 4.24 -29.99
CA ASN A 74 -5.61 4.90 -28.69
C ASN A 74 -6.11 3.95 -27.59
N VAL A 75 -7.21 3.21 -27.83
CA VAL A 75 -7.74 2.21 -26.89
C VAL A 75 -6.71 1.11 -26.58
N ARG A 76 -5.95 0.67 -27.59
CA ARG A 76 -4.88 -0.32 -27.40
C ARG A 76 -3.78 0.23 -26.51
N ASP A 77 -3.38 1.48 -26.71
CA ASP A 77 -2.32 2.13 -25.95
C ASP A 77 -2.75 2.45 -24.52
N VAL A 78 -4.00 2.85 -24.30
CA VAL A 78 -4.61 2.97 -22.96
C VAL A 78 -4.56 1.63 -22.24
N LYS A 79 -5.05 0.56 -22.88
CA LYS A 79 -5.05 -0.80 -22.29
C LYS A 79 -3.65 -1.29 -21.95
N ARG A 80 -2.65 -1.00 -22.81
CA ARG A 80 -1.24 -1.30 -22.52
C ARG A 80 -0.74 -0.48 -21.33
N SER A 81 -0.97 0.82 -21.33
CA SER A 81 -0.51 1.72 -20.25
C SER A 81 -1.09 1.33 -18.88
N ILE A 82 -2.38 0.94 -18.82
CA ILE A 82 -3.02 0.43 -17.59
C ILE A 82 -2.37 -0.88 -17.14
N ARG A 83 -2.15 -1.81 -18.07
CA ARG A 83 -1.51 -3.10 -17.75
C ARG A 83 -0.10 -2.87 -17.19
N ASP A 84 0.69 -2.03 -17.85
CA ASP A 84 2.05 -1.74 -17.44
C ASP A 84 2.06 -1.04 -16.07
N ALA A 85 1.13 -0.12 -15.81
CA ALA A 85 0.97 0.50 -14.48
C ALA A 85 0.59 -0.49 -13.37
N VAL A 86 -0.21 -1.52 -13.67
CA VAL A 86 -0.57 -2.58 -12.71
C VAL A 86 0.60 -3.54 -12.47
N LEU A 87 1.35 -3.89 -13.51
CA LEU A 87 2.50 -4.80 -13.42
C LEU A 87 3.74 -4.12 -12.79
N ASP A 88 3.97 -2.84 -13.07
CA ASP A 88 5.06 -2.02 -12.52
C ASP A 88 4.76 -1.50 -11.11
N SER A 89 3.68 -1.94 -10.46
CA SER A 89 3.38 -1.66 -9.04
C SER A 89 3.64 -2.87 -8.13
N PRO A 90 4.85 -3.46 -8.10
CA PRO A 90 5.18 -4.45 -7.09
C PRO A 90 5.21 -3.82 -5.69
N ALA A 91 5.42 -2.49 -5.57
CA ALA A 91 5.46 -1.79 -4.30
C ALA A 91 4.12 -1.82 -3.55
N GLU A 92 2.97 -1.68 -4.21
CA GLU A 92 1.67 -1.79 -3.53
C GLU A 92 1.32 -3.24 -3.14
N LEU A 93 1.73 -4.22 -3.95
CA LEU A 93 1.51 -5.64 -3.64
C LEU A 93 2.39 -6.11 -2.47
N VAL A 94 3.63 -5.62 -2.41
CA VAL A 94 4.60 -5.91 -1.33
C VAL A 94 4.24 -5.15 -0.05
N ASN A 95 3.78 -3.89 -0.12
CA ASN A 95 3.34 -3.15 1.07
C ASN A 95 2.09 -3.78 1.72
N ARG A 96 1.14 -4.30 0.93
CA ARG A 96 -0.06 -4.96 1.50
C ARG A 96 0.25 -6.30 2.17
N SER A 97 1.27 -7.05 1.71
CA SER A 97 1.62 -8.35 2.30
C SER A 97 2.63 -8.26 3.46
N SER A 98 3.59 -7.32 3.37
CA SER A 98 4.63 -7.12 4.40
C SER A 98 4.06 -6.70 5.75
N ASP A 99 3.12 -5.74 5.75
CA ASP A 99 2.58 -5.21 7.01
C ASP A 99 1.57 -6.14 7.65
N TYR A 100 0.88 -6.99 6.87
CA TYR A 100 -0.10 -7.92 7.40
C TYR A 100 0.56 -8.97 8.29
N ALA A 101 1.67 -9.57 7.85
CA ALA A 101 2.39 -10.56 8.62
C ALA A 101 2.95 -9.97 9.93
N SER A 102 3.49 -8.74 9.87
CA SER A 102 3.99 -8.03 11.05
C SER A 102 2.87 -7.69 12.04
N LYS A 103 1.74 -7.13 11.56
CA LYS A 103 0.58 -6.80 12.40
C LYS A 103 -0.03 -8.04 13.04
N PHE A 104 -0.19 -9.12 12.26
CA PHE A 104 -0.73 -10.38 12.77
C PHE A 104 0.18 -11.02 13.83
N ALA A 105 1.50 -10.98 13.62
CA ALA A 105 2.47 -11.46 14.61
C ALA A 105 2.43 -10.61 15.89
N ALA A 106 2.34 -9.29 15.77
CA ALA A 106 2.22 -8.38 16.91
C ALA A 106 0.91 -8.60 17.69
N GLU A 107 -0.22 -8.77 17.01
CA GLU A 107 -1.51 -9.08 17.61
C GLU A 107 -1.49 -10.43 18.34
N THR A 108 -0.88 -11.45 17.72
CA THR A 108 -0.68 -12.76 18.34
C THR A 108 0.20 -12.65 19.60
N ALA A 109 1.27 -11.85 19.55
CA ALA A 109 2.14 -11.64 20.69
C ALA A 109 1.42 -10.91 21.84
N ALA A 110 0.67 -9.86 21.53
CA ALA A 110 -0.15 -9.13 22.50
C ALA A 110 -1.18 -10.04 23.17
N SER A 111 -1.86 -10.89 22.40
CA SER A 111 -2.82 -11.86 22.92
C SER A 111 -2.16 -12.87 23.88
N LYS A 112 -0.99 -13.40 23.52
CA LYS A 112 -0.21 -14.28 24.42
C LYS A 112 0.18 -13.60 25.73
N VAL A 113 0.60 -12.33 25.68
CA VAL A 113 0.94 -11.56 26.88
C VAL A 113 -0.30 -11.32 27.73
N SER A 114 -1.44 -10.99 27.13
CA SER A 114 -2.72 -10.83 27.85
C SER A 114 -3.11 -12.10 28.60
N VAL A 115 -2.98 -13.27 27.97
CA VAL A 115 -3.28 -14.57 28.62
C VAL A 115 -2.31 -14.85 29.77
N ALA A 116 -1.01 -14.58 29.58
CA ALA A 116 -0.02 -14.75 30.64
C ALA A 116 -0.32 -13.85 31.85
N LEU A 117 -0.72 -12.59 31.60
CA LEU A 117 -1.10 -11.65 32.65
C LEU A 117 -2.32 -12.15 33.45
N MET A 118 -3.37 -12.63 32.77
CA MET A 118 -4.55 -13.20 33.43
C MET A 118 -4.18 -14.36 34.37
N HIS A 119 -3.25 -15.22 33.98
CA HIS A 119 -2.80 -16.32 34.84
C HIS A 119 -2.01 -15.83 36.06
N VAL A 120 -1.15 -14.82 35.89
CA VAL A 120 -0.39 -14.22 37.00
C VAL A 120 -1.34 -13.56 38.00
N GLU A 121 -2.32 -12.79 37.52
CA GLU A 121 -3.34 -12.18 38.37
C GLU A 121 -4.16 -13.22 39.14
N ALA A 122 -4.54 -14.33 38.47
CA ALA A 122 -5.24 -15.43 39.13
C ALA A 122 -4.39 -16.09 40.22
N MET A 123 -3.08 -16.26 39.99
CA MET A 123 -2.15 -16.80 40.99
C MET A 123 -1.98 -15.85 42.17
N GLU A 124 -1.85 -14.54 41.92
CA GLU A 124 -1.74 -13.52 42.96
C GLU A 124 -3.00 -13.47 43.83
N ALA A 125 -4.19 -13.55 43.22
CA ALA A 125 -5.45 -13.64 43.92
C ALA A 125 -5.53 -14.89 44.80
N ALA A 126 -5.12 -16.05 44.27
CA ALA A 126 -5.10 -17.31 45.01
C ALA A 126 -4.14 -17.27 46.21
N LEU A 127 -2.94 -16.72 46.03
CA LEU A 127 -1.96 -16.54 47.11
C LEU A 127 -2.46 -15.57 48.18
N SER A 128 -3.10 -14.47 47.77
CA SER A 128 -3.69 -13.50 48.69
C SER A 128 -4.84 -14.09 49.51
N GLN A 129 -5.69 -14.90 48.88
CA GLN A 129 -6.76 -15.63 49.57
C GLN A 129 -6.22 -16.69 50.53
N ALA A 130 -5.20 -17.46 50.12
CA ALA A 130 -4.55 -18.45 50.99
C ALA A 130 -3.88 -17.79 52.21
N LYS A 131 -3.23 -16.64 52.01
CA LYS A 131 -2.62 -15.87 53.10
C LYS A 131 -3.67 -15.29 54.05
N ALA A 132 -4.81 -14.81 53.53
CA ALA A 132 -5.93 -14.35 54.36
C ALA A 132 -6.57 -15.51 55.15
N ALA A 133 -6.73 -16.69 54.54
CA ALA A 133 -7.26 -17.87 55.22
C ALA A 133 -6.32 -18.39 56.33
N GLY A 134 -5.00 -18.42 56.09
CA GLY A 134 -4.02 -18.80 57.11
C GLY A 134 -3.89 -17.80 58.26
N ALA A 135 -4.25 -16.53 58.07
CA ALA A 135 -4.30 -15.54 59.14
C ALA A 135 -5.59 -15.64 59.99
N ALA A 136 -6.68 -16.17 59.43
CA ALA A 136 -7.92 -16.43 60.17
C ALA A 136 -7.81 -17.67 61.07
N ASP A 137 -7.10 -18.71 60.62
CA ASP A 137 -6.84 -19.94 61.39
C ASP A 137 -5.89 -19.71 62.59
N ALA A 138 -5.00 -18.71 62.51
CA ALA A 138 -4.10 -18.33 63.61
C ALA A 138 -4.75 -17.37 64.64
N ALA A 139 -6.01 -16.98 64.45
CA ALA A 139 -6.73 -16.01 65.28
C ALA A 139 -7.89 -16.61 66.10
N GLU A 140 -8.12 -17.93 66.04
CA GLU A 140 -8.99 -18.62 67.01
C GLU A 140 -8.18 -19.09 68.23
N PRO A 141 -8.46 -18.59 69.44
CA PRO A 141 -7.86 -19.04 70.71
C PRO A 141 -8.45 -20.36 71.24
#